data_AF-A0A6J3KZQ8-F1
#
_entry.id   AF-A0A6J3KZQ8-F1
#
_cell.length_a   1.000
_cell.length_b   1.000
_cell.length_c   1.000
_cell.angle_alpha   90.00
_cell.angle_beta   90.00
_cell.angle_gamma   90.00
#
_symmetry.space_group_name_H-M   'P 1'
#
loop_
_entity.id
_entity.type
_entity.pdbx_description
1 polymer ?
#
loop_
_entity_poly.entity_id
_entity_poly.type
_entity_poly.pdbx_seq_one_letter_code
_entity_poly.pdbx_strand_id
1 'polypeptide(L)'
;MVSKDSKMVTPEMANPYLKPPSISTSQSLKNFIYNRETGAFFGRTASSWGKIGLFYLTFYGVLAALVAICFWGFFQTLDPRIPRWQLERSIIGTNPGLGFRPQPPLENVESTLIWYRGTDSENFKFWVDSLESFLKDYITPGSVPGLGANINKCDYNQPPPPGKVCDVDVKNWYPCTKENKYNYHKSAPCIFLKLNKIYAWRPEFYNDTNSLPQNMPVDLREHIAGLKNTRHLDTIWVSCEGENPADQENIGPIEYIPRRGFPGYFYPFENSEGYLSPLVAIHFVRPRTGILINVECKAWAKNIKHSRHDKIGVVHFEMMID
;
A
#
# COMPACT_ATOMS: atom_id res chain seq x y z
N MET A 1 -67.49 -46.42 -23.20
CA MET A 1 -66.72 -46.68 -21.97
C MET A 1 -66.28 -48.13 -21.99
N VAL A 2 -65.02 -48.41 -22.31
CA VAL A 2 -64.25 -49.54 -21.78
C VAL A 2 -62.79 -49.10 -21.82
N SER A 3 -62.16 -49.09 -20.64
CA SER A 3 -60.76 -48.76 -20.40
C SER A 3 -59.82 -49.47 -21.37
N LYS A 4 -58.82 -48.76 -21.86
CA LYS A 4 -57.65 -49.37 -22.50
C LYS A 4 -56.46 -49.15 -21.59
N ASP A 5 -55.96 -50.25 -21.05
CA ASP A 5 -54.88 -50.34 -20.07
C ASP A 5 -53.62 -49.58 -20.49
N SER A 6 -53.07 -48.87 -19.51
CA SER A 6 -51.76 -48.22 -19.56
C SER A 6 -50.68 -49.30 -19.39
N LYS A 7 -50.09 -49.77 -20.48
CA LYS A 7 -48.84 -50.54 -20.38
C LYS A 7 -47.68 -49.58 -20.08
N MET A 8 -47.25 -49.57 -18.82
CA MET A 8 -45.91 -49.14 -18.42
C MET A 8 -44.89 -49.89 -19.28
N VAL A 9 -44.20 -49.18 -20.17
CA VAL A 9 -43.03 -49.69 -20.86
C VAL A 9 -41.85 -49.48 -19.91
N THR A 10 -41.32 -50.58 -19.39
CA THR A 10 -40.05 -50.64 -18.66
C THR A 10 -38.90 -50.19 -19.56
N PRO A 11 -37.87 -49.50 -19.04
CA PRO A 11 -36.82 -48.86 -19.84
C PRO A 11 -35.72 -49.84 -20.31
N GLU A 12 -36.07 -51.11 -20.58
CA GLU A 12 -35.12 -52.16 -20.99
C GLU A 12 -35.27 -52.63 -22.45
N MET A 13 -36.17 -52.04 -23.24
CA MET A 13 -36.40 -52.46 -24.63
C MET A 13 -36.43 -51.31 -25.65
N ALA A 14 -35.50 -50.37 -25.58
CA ALA A 14 -35.26 -49.44 -26.69
C ALA A 14 -34.01 -49.90 -27.45
N ASN A 15 -34.22 -50.44 -28.66
CA ASN A 15 -33.13 -50.83 -29.57
C ASN A 15 -32.28 -49.58 -29.92
N PRO A 16 -30.99 -49.52 -29.54
CA PRO A 16 -30.15 -48.32 -29.72
C PRO A 16 -29.85 -47.98 -31.19
N TYR A 17 -30.20 -48.87 -32.12
CA TYR A 17 -30.01 -48.69 -33.56
C TYR A 17 -31.21 -48.05 -34.29
N LEU A 18 -32.30 -47.73 -33.58
CA LEU A 18 -33.43 -47.01 -34.18
C LEU A 18 -33.18 -45.50 -34.17
N LYS A 19 -33.34 -44.86 -35.33
CA LYS A 19 -33.23 -43.40 -35.46
C LYS A 19 -34.31 -42.75 -34.57
N PRO A 20 -33.95 -41.82 -33.67
CA PRO A 20 -34.93 -41.14 -32.83
C PRO A 20 -35.90 -40.34 -33.72
N PRO A 21 -37.15 -40.15 -33.28
CA PRO A 21 -38.15 -39.38 -34.02
C PRO A 21 -37.63 -37.95 -34.28
N SER A 22 -37.86 -37.42 -35.49
CA SER A 22 -37.42 -36.07 -35.87
C SER A 22 -38.23 -35.03 -35.11
N ILE A 23 -37.65 -34.46 -34.06
CA ILE A 23 -38.24 -33.39 -33.25
C ILE A 23 -37.85 -32.00 -33.78
N SER A 24 -38.74 -31.02 -33.62
CA SER A 24 -38.45 -29.60 -33.93
C SER A 24 -37.36 -29.05 -32.99
N THR A 25 -36.48 -28.17 -33.49
CA THR A 25 -35.38 -27.56 -32.71
C THR A 25 -35.85 -26.87 -31.44
N SER A 26 -37.02 -26.21 -31.46
CA SER A 26 -37.60 -25.57 -30.26
C SER A 26 -38.06 -26.60 -29.22
N GLN A 27 -38.60 -27.74 -29.66
CA GLN A 27 -38.99 -28.84 -28.78
C GLN A 27 -37.77 -29.59 -28.24
N SER A 28 -36.71 -29.73 -29.02
CA SER A 28 -35.42 -30.27 -28.58
C SER A 28 -34.80 -29.42 -27.47
N LEU A 29 -34.82 -28.09 -27.62
CA LEU A 29 -34.33 -27.18 -26.58
C LEU A 29 -35.16 -27.26 -25.28
N LYS A 30 -36.49 -27.33 -25.40
CA LYS A 30 -37.39 -27.49 -24.24
C LYS A 30 -37.15 -28.82 -23.53
N ASN A 31 -37.02 -29.92 -24.29
CA ASN A 31 -36.73 -31.25 -23.75
C ASN A 31 -35.31 -31.36 -23.18
N PHE A 32 -34.35 -30.59 -23.71
CA PHE A 32 -32.99 -30.51 -23.19
C PHE A 32 -32.94 -29.83 -21.82
N ILE A 33 -33.65 -28.71 -21.65
CA ILE A 33 -33.75 -28.01 -20.36
C ILE A 33 -34.47 -28.91 -19.36
N TYR A 34 -35.67 -29.39 -19.68
CA TYR A 34 -36.43 -30.28 -18.81
C TYR A 34 -37.33 -31.23 -19.60
N ASN A 35 -37.05 -32.52 -19.50
CA ASN A 35 -37.89 -33.55 -20.09
C ASN A 35 -38.94 -34.01 -19.07
N ARG A 36 -40.21 -33.65 -19.29
CA ARG A 36 -41.34 -34.00 -18.40
C ARG A 36 -41.61 -35.50 -18.31
N GLU A 37 -41.23 -36.30 -19.31
CA GLU A 37 -41.51 -37.74 -19.37
C GLU A 37 -40.49 -38.56 -18.59
N THR A 38 -39.21 -38.16 -18.62
CA THR A 38 -38.11 -38.85 -17.93
C THR A 38 -37.68 -38.17 -16.63
N GLY A 39 -38.18 -36.97 -16.34
CA GLY A 39 -37.75 -36.15 -15.21
C GLY A 39 -36.28 -35.71 -15.30
N ALA A 40 -35.70 -35.73 -16.50
CA ALA A 40 -34.31 -35.36 -16.74
C ALA A 40 -34.16 -33.84 -16.93
N PHE A 41 -33.15 -33.26 -16.28
CA PHE A 41 -32.80 -31.84 -16.36
C PHE A 41 -31.40 -31.72 -16.99
N PHE A 42 -31.24 -30.87 -18.01
CA PHE A 42 -30.01 -30.80 -18.82
C PHE A 42 -29.52 -32.18 -19.30
N GLY A 43 -30.45 -33.01 -19.77
CA GLY A 43 -30.14 -34.34 -20.32
C GLY A 43 -29.73 -35.41 -19.30
N ARG A 44 -29.82 -35.17 -17.98
CA ARG A 44 -29.54 -36.19 -16.95
C ARG A 44 -30.66 -36.28 -15.92
N THR A 45 -30.93 -37.48 -15.40
CA THR A 45 -31.90 -37.68 -14.31
C THR A 45 -31.39 -37.10 -12.99
N ALA A 46 -32.30 -36.74 -12.08
CA ALA A 46 -31.95 -36.21 -10.75
C ALA A 46 -31.01 -37.14 -9.96
N SER A 47 -31.17 -38.47 -10.10
CA SER A 47 -30.27 -39.46 -9.48
C SER A 47 -28.85 -39.40 -10.06
N SER A 48 -28.71 -39.19 -11.38
CA SER A 48 -27.40 -39.02 -12.03
C SER A 48 -26.73 -37.72 -11.57
N TRP A 49 -27.48 -36.61 -11.52
CA TRP A 49 -27.01 -35.34 -10.96
C TRP A 49 -26.56 -35.46 -9.50
N GLY A 50 -27.32 -36.16 -8.65
CA GLY A 50 -26.94 -36.42 -7.27
C GLY A 50 -25.63 -37.24 -7.15
N LYS A 51 -25.46 -38.27 -7.98
CA LYS A 51 -24.21 -39.06 -8.03
C LYS A 51 -23.01 -38.23 -8.47
N ILE A 52 -23.18 -37.38 -9.49
CA ILE A 52 -22.13 -36.48 -9.98
C ILE A 52 -21.79 -35.43 -8.91
N GLY A 53 -22.81 -34.84 -8.29
CA GLY A 53 -22.66 -33.86 -7.22
C GLY A 53 -21.91 -34.46 -6.03
N LEU A 54 -22.29 -35.66 -5.58
CA LEU A 54 -21.62 -36.37 -4.50
C LEU A 54 -20.16 -36.72 -4.86
N PHE A 55 -19.91 -37.16 -6.09
CA PHE A 55 -18.56 -37.41 -6.59
C PHE A 55 -17.70 -36.15 -6.51
N TYR A 56 -18.15 -35.04 -7.09
CA TYR A 56 -17.38 -33.78 -7.08
C TYR A 56 -17.25 -33.19 -5.68
N LEU A 57 -18.29 -33.30 -4.83
CA LEU A 57 -18.23 -32.88 -3.44
C LEU A 57 -17.12 -33.63 -2.69
N THR A 58 -17.08 -34.96 -2.84
CA THR A 58 -16.08 -35.80 -2.19
C THR A 58 -14.69 -35.54 -2.76
N PHE A 59 -14.57 -35.49 -4.09
CA PHE A 59 -13.31 -35.24 -4.79
C PHE A 59 -12.69 -33.90 -4.40
N TYR A 60 -13.46 -32.80 -4.50
CA TYR A 60 -12.97 -31.48 -4.11
C TYR A 60 -12.79 -31.36 -2.60
N GLY A 61 -13.56 -32.08 -1.79
CA GLY A 61 -13.34 -32.16 -0.34
C GLY A 61 -11.99 -32.77 0.00
N VAL A 62 -11.63 -33.89 -0.62
CA VAL A 62 -10.31 -34.53 -0.44
C VAL A 62 -9.19 -33.65 -0.99
N LEU A 63 -9.38 -33.03 -2.16
CA LEU A 63 -8.39 -32.14 -2.75
C LEU A 63 -8.14 -30.90 -1.86
N ALA A 64 -9.20 -30.28 -1.34
CA ALA A 64 -9.09 -29.15 -0.41
C ALA A 64 -8.38 -29.55 0.88
N ALA A 65 -8.65 -30.76 1.42
CA ALA A 65 -7.96 -31.27 2.59
C ALA A 65 -6.46 -31.49 2.32
N LEU A 66 -6.08 -32.05 1.17
CA LEU A 66 -4.68 -32.19 0.76
C LEU A 66 -3.98 -30.83 0.71
N VAL A 67 -4.61 -29.84 0.05
CA VAL A 67 -4.07 -28.47 -0.05
C VAL A 67 -3.93 -27.82 1.33
N ALA A 68 -4.91 -28.00 2.21
CA ALA A 68 -4.86 -27.48 3.58
C ALA A 68 -3.70 -28.11 4.39
N ILE A 69 -3.46 -29.41 4.26
CA ILE A 69 -2.32 -30.08 4.90
C ILE A 69 -0.98 -29.55 4.36
N CYS A 70 -0.87 -29.35 3.04
CA CYS A 70 0.32 -28.76 2.43
C CYS A 70 0.57 -27.34 2.94
N PHE A 71 -0.47 -26.49 3.01
CA PHE A 71 -0.34 -25.15 3.57
C PHE A 71 0.01 -25.17 5.05
N TRP A 72 -0.61 -26.06 5.83
CA TRP A 72 -0.29 -26.21 7.24
C TRP A 72 1.19 -26.55 7.45
N GLY A 73 1.73 -27.52 6.71
CA GLY A 73 3.16 -27.85 6.74
C GLY A 73 4.05 -26.69 6.28
N PHE A 74 3.65 -25.97 5.24
CA PHE A 74 4.36 -24.78 4.77
C PHE A 74 4.42 -23.67 5.84
N PHE A 75 3.31 -23.37 6.53
CA PHE A 75 3.26 -22.36 7.59
C PHE A 75 4.14 -22.72 8.79
N GLN A 76 4.38 -24.01 9.08
CA GLN A 76 5.35 -24.40 10.11
C GLN A 76 6.80 -24.04 9.73
N THR A 77 7.10 -23.83 8.46
CA THR A 77 8.45 -23.43 7.99
C THR A 77 8.70 -21.93 8.01
N LEU A 78 7.67 -21.12 8.32
CA LEU A 78 7.74 -19.67 8.30
C LEU A 78 7.82 -19.11 9.72
N ASP A 79 8.75 -18.19 9.92
CA ASP A 79 8.81 -17.38 11.13
C ASP A 79 7.82 -16.21 11.01
N PRO A 80 6.91 -15.98 11.98
CA PRO A 80 5.96 -14.88 11.94
C PRO A 80 6.59 -13.49 12.10
N ARG A 81 7.82 -13.39 12.62
CA ARG A 81 8.50 -12.12 12.89
C ARG A 81 9.45 -11.69 11.77
N ILE A 82 10.03 -12.65 11.06
CA ILE A 82 11.13 -12.41 10.12
C ILE A 82 10.80 -12.99 8.74
N PRO A 83 10.85 -12.19 7.66
CA PRO A 83 10.66 -12.72 6.32
C PRO A 83 11.83 -13.64 5.95
N ARG A 84 11.49 -14.81 5.38
CA ARG A 84 12.46 -15.85 4.97
C ARG A 84 13.44 -15.35 3.89
N TRP A 85 12.93 -14.57 2.94
CA TRP A 85 13.74 -13.96 1.89
C TRP A 85 13.85 -12.46 2.18
N GLN A 86 15.09 -11.97 2.29
CA GLN A 86 15.39 -10.60 2.68
C GLN A 86 16.16 -9.90 1.56
N LEU A 87 15.98 -8.59 1.46
CA LEU A 87 16.78 -7.72 0.59
C LEU A 87 16.80 -8.23 -0.86
N GLU A 88 17.98 -8.46 -1.45
CA GLU A 88 18.13 -8.90 -2.85
C GLU A 88 17.49 -10.25 -3.15
N ARG A 89 17.35 -11.13 -2.14
CA ARG A 89 16.66 -12.42 -2.31
C ARG A 89 15.14 -12.27 -2.31
N SER A 90 14.64 -11.12 -1.88
CA SER A 90 13.21 -10.82 -1.81
C SER A 90 12.74 -10.10 -3.07
N ILE A 91 11.46 -10.25 -3.40
CA ILE A 91 10.82 -9.53 -4.51
C ILE A 91 10.79 -8.02 -4.25
N ILE A 92 10.81 -7.60 -2.98
CA ILE A 92 10.81 -6.19 -2.55
C ILE A 92 12.16 -5.52 -2.89
N GLY A 93 13.26 -6.29 -2.87
CA GLY A 93 14.60 -5.81 -3.16
C GLY A 93 15.24 -5.00 -2.02
N THR A 94 16.26 -4.21 -2.37
CA THR A 94 17.09 -3.40 -1.46
C THR A 94 16.80 -1.91 -1.52
N ASN A 95 15.81 -1.49 -2.29
CA ASN A 95 15.60 -0.08 -2.58
C ASN A 95 14.21 0.38 -2.07
N PRO A 96 14.15 1.18 -0.99
CA PRO A 96 12.89 1.60 -0.42
C PRO A 96 12.15 2.61 -1.30
N GLY A 97 10.83 2.44 -1.38
CA GLY A 97 9.93 3.46 -1.91
C GLY A 97 9.75 4.63 -0.93
N LEU A 98 9.40 5.78 -1.47
CA LEU A 98 9.00 6.96 -0.69
C LEU A 98 7.48 7.13 -0.82
N GLY A 99 6.80 7.33 0.30
CA GLY A 99 5.36 7.58 0.36
C GLY A 99 5.04 8.96 0.90
N PHE A 100 3.88 9.50 0.53
CA PHE A 100 3.36 10.75 1.04
C PHE A 100 2.01 10.56 1.76
N ARG A 101 1.67 11.49 2.63
CA ARG A 101 0.39 11.58 3.34
C ARG A 101 -0.03 13.06 3.43
N PRO A 102 -1.33 13.38 3.27
CA PRO A 102 -2.46 12.46 3.15
C PRO A 102 -2.60 11.87 1.74
N GLN A 103 -3.32 10.75 1.62
CA GLN A 103 -3.67 10.14 0.33
C GLN A 103 -5.10 10.49 -0.08
N PRO A 104 -5.40 10.57 -1.38
CA PRO A 104 -6.76 10.78 -1.88
C PRO A 104 -7.75 9.68 -1.45
N PRO A 105 -9.06 9.94 -1.54
CA PRO A 105 -10.10 8.97 -1.20
C PRO A 105 -9.99 7.67 -2.00
N LEU A 106 -10.55 6.58 -1.45
CA LEU A 106 -10.55 5.26 -2.08
C LEU A 106 -11.30 5.19 -3.42
N GLU A 107 -12.12 6.19 -3.73
CA GLU A 107 -12.80 6.30 -5.03
C GLU A 107 -11.83 6.73 -6.14
N ASN A 108 -10.76 7.44 -5.80
CA ASN A 108 -9.78 8.01 -6.74
C ASN A 108 -8.34 7.56 -6.39
N VAL A 109 -8.14 6.27 -6.07
CA VAL A 109 -6.83 5.72 -5.64
C VAL A 109 -5.75 5.87 -6.72
N GLU A 110 -6.14 5.94 -7.99
CA GLU A 110 -5.22 6.16 -9.11
C GLU A 110 -4.70 7.60 -9.18
N SER A 111 -5.44 8.55 -8.60
CA SER A 111 -5.03 9.95 -8.54
C SER A 111 -4.09 10.18 -7.36
N THR A 112 -3.11 11.05 -7.56
CA THR A 112 -2.24 11.59 -6.49
C THR A 112 -2.57 13.05 -6.18
N LEU A 113 -3.74 13.53 -6.62
CA LEU A 113 -4.16 14.92 -6.49
C LEU A 113 -4.65 15.26 -5.08
N ILE A 114 -4.01 16.25 -4.47
CA ILE A 114 -4.47 16.94 -3.28
C ILE A 114 -5.12 18.26 -3.73
N TRP A 115 -6.42 18.20 -3.99
CA TRP A 115 -7.22 19.39 -4.27
C TRP A 115 -7.96 19.83 -3.01
N TYR A 116 -7.86 21.12 -2.68
CA TYR A 116 -8.72 21.71 -1.68
C TYR A 116 -8.89 23.23 -1.85
N ARG A 117 -9.97 23.75 -1.26
CA ARG A 117 -10.22 25.19 -1.14
C ARG A 117 -9.78 25.67 0.24
N GLY A 118 -8.85 26.62 0.30
CA GLY A 118 -8.30 27.09 1.59
C GLY A 118 -9.34 27.82 2.46
N THR A 119 -10.35 28.41 1.82
CA THR A 119 -11.44 29.15 2.46
C THR A 119 -12.55 28.27 3.02
N ASP A 120 -12.71 27.04 2.51
CA ASP A 120 -13.80 26.15 2.86
C ASP A 120 -13.35 25.07 3.86
N SER A 121 -13.81 25.19 5.10
CA SER A 121 -13.42 24.27 6.17
C SER A 121 -13.98 22.86 6.01
N GLU A 122 -15.05 22.65 5.25
CA GLU A 122 -15.59 21.30 5.02
C GLU A 122 -14.77 20.58 3.96
N ASN A 123 -14.29 21.31 2.95
CA ASN A 123 -13.52 20.74 1.86
C ASN A 123 -12.15 20.22 2.32
N PHE A 124 -11.37 21.00 3.07
CA PHE A 124 -10.08 20.53 3.56
C PHE A 124 -10.18 19.60 4.78
N LYS A 125 -11.37 19.45 5.39
CA LYS A 125 -11.58 18.60 6.57
C LYS A 125 -11.18 17.15 6.31
N PHE A 126 -11.49 16.62 5.12
CA PHE A 126 -11.09 15.27 4.73
C PHE A 126 -9.56 15.07 4.87
N TRP A 127 -8.76 16.01 4.37
CA TRP A 127 -7.30 15.95 4.42
C TRP A 127 -6.78 16.03 5.85
N VAL A 128 -7.35 16.91 6.67
CA VAL A 128 -7.00 17.07 8.08
C VAL A 128 -7.34 15.80 8.87
N ASP A 129 -8.52 15.23 8.68
CA ASP A 129 -8.98 14.01 9.36
C ASP A 129 -8.12 12.80 8.93
N SER A 130 -7.74 12.72 7.64
CA SER A 130 -6.83 11.70 7.12
C SER A 130 -5.44 11.78 7.77
N LEU A 131 -4.89 12.99 7.91
CA LEU A 131 -3.63 13.23 8.62
C LEU A 131 -3.73 12.92 10.12
N GLU A 132 -4.83 13.28 10.77
CA GLU A 132 -5.07 12.96 12.18
C GLU A 132 -5.12 11.45 12.41
N SER A 133 -5.84 10.72 11.56
CA SER A 133 -5.89 9.25 11.61
C SER A 133 -4.51 8.63 11.42
N PHE A 134 -3.73 9.14 10.46
CA PHE A 134 -2.36 8.67 10.21
C PHE A 134 -1.39 8.97 11.36
N LEU A 135 -1.51 10.14 11.99
CA LEU A 135 -0.61 10.60 13.05
C LEU A 135 -1.03 10.14 14.44
N LYS A 136 -2.20 9.50 14.58
CA LYS A 136 -2.70 8.97 15.85
C LYS A 136 -1.64 8.14 16.57
N ASP A 137 -0.99 7.22 15.87
CA ASP A 137 0.03 6.32 16.42
C ASP A 137 1.31 7.05 16.90
N TYR A 138 1.56 8.26 16.41
CA TYR A 138 2.71 9.09 16.80
C TYR A 138 2.39 10.01 17.98
N ILE A 139 1.13 10.45 18.09
CA ILE A 139 0.71 11.43 19.10
C ILE A 139 0.29 10.72 20.40
N THR A 140 -0.46 9.62 20.31
CA THR A 140 -0.98 8.94 21.50
C THR A 140 -0.07 7.78 21.92
N PRO A 141 0.70 7.92 23.02
CA PRO A 141 1.49 6.80 23.54
C PRO A 141 0.55 5.64 23.95
N GLY A 142 0.92 4.41 23.61
CA GLY A 142 0.14 3.19 23.91
C GLY A 142 -0.93 2.79 22.86
N SER A 143 -1.02 3.46 21.72
CA SER A 143 -1.94 3.11 20.62
C SER A 143 -1.54 1.83 19.86
N VAL A 144 -0.25 1.47 19.89
CA VAL A 144 0.29 0.22 19.33
C VAL A 144 0.78 -0.68 20.49
N PRO A 145 0.56 -2.01 20.46
CA PRO A 145 1.14 -2.91 21.45
C PRO A 145 2.66 -2.72 21.55
N GLY A 146 3.17 -2.51 22.77
CA GLY A 146 4.60 -2.26 23.03
C GLY A 146 5.04 -0.78 22.93
N LEU A 147 4.17 0.13 22.48
CA LEU A 147 4.42 1.57 22.38
C LEU A 147 4.47 2.21 23.79
N GLY A 148 5.64 2.15 24.42
CA GLY A 148 5.93 2.74 25.74
C GLY A 148 6.93 1.92 26.57
N ALA A 149 6.94 0.59 26.42
CA ALA A 149 7.88 -0.29 27.14
C ALA A 149 9.23 -0.42 26.42
N ASN A 150 9.21 -0.42 25.07
CA ASN A 150 10.38 -0.64 24.23
C ASN A 150 10.92 0.63 23.59
N ILE A 151 10.39 1.81 23.95
CA ILE A 151 10.78 3.09 23.35
C ILE A 151 12.04 3.64 24.04
N ASN A 152 12.97 4.17 23.26
CA ASN A 152 14.12 4.92 23.73
C ASN A 152 14.28 6.24 22.97
N LYS A 153 14.78 7.28 23.64
CA LYS A 153 15.16 8.51 22.95
C LYS A 153 16.50 8.29 22.26
N CYS A 154 16.48 8.35 20.94
CA CYS A 154 17.67 8.14 20.13
C CYS A 154 18.22 9.47 19.61
N ASP A 155 19.53 9.48 19.40
CA ASP A 155 20.24 10.56 18.71
C ASP A 155 21.36 9.92 17.86
N TYR A 156 22.00 10.70 16.98
CA TYR A 156 23.15 10.26 16.17
C TYR A 156 24.31 9.72 17.03
N ASN A 157 24.38 10.11 18.31
CA ASN A 157 25.40 9.64 19.23
C ASN A 157 24.99 8.41 20.04
N GLN A 158 23.69 8.13 20.10
CA GLN A 158 23.08 7.13 20.98
C GLN A 158 22.03 6.34 20.19
N PRO A 159 22.45 5.29 19.46
CA PRO A 159 21.52 4.39 18.79
C PRO A 159 20.70 3.58 19.81
N PRO A 160 19.55 3.03 19.42
CA PRO A 160 18.74 2.22 20.31
C PRO A 160 19.48 0.94 20.70
N PRO A 161 19.38 0.48 21.97
CA PRO A 161 19.90 -0.82 22.34
C PRO A 161 19.08 -1.94 21.68
N PRO A 162 19.62 -3.16 21.56
CA PRO A 162 18.93 -4.29 20.93
C PRO A 162 17.54 -4.53 21.53
N GLY A 163 16.52 -4.67 20.67
CA GLY A 163 15.14 -4.89 21.08
C GLY A 163 14.35 -3.64 21.49
N LYS A 164 14.99 -2.46 21.52
CA LYS A 164 14.31 -1.17 21.69
C LYS A 164 14.19 -0.42 20.38
N VAL A 165 13.20 0.47 20.30
CA VAL A 165 12.87 1.29 19.14
C VAL A 165 13.03 2.77 19.48
N CYS A 166 13.33 3.59 18.49
CA CYS A 166 13.49 5.02 18.68
C CYS A 166 12.15 5.75 18.75
N ASP A 167 12.05 6.66 19.71
CA ASP A 167 10.94 7.60 19.83
C ASP A 167 10.96 8.61 18.66
N VAL A 168 9.77 8.91 18.13
CA VAL A 168 9.60 9.94 17.09
C VAL A 168 9.03 11.17 17.78
N ASP A 169 9.86 12.19 17.98
CA ASP A 169 9.43 13.41 18.66
C ASP A 169 8.50 14.27 17.77
N VAL A 170 7.26 14.42 18.22
CA VAL A 170 6.20 15.20 17.56
C VAL A 170 6.19 16.68 18.00
N LYS A 171 6.97 17.05 19.04
CA LYS A 171 6.90 18.39 19.65
C LYS A 171 7.29 19.52 18.70
N ASN A 172 8.24 19.27 17.81
CA ASN A 172 8.84 20.29 16.94
C ASN A 172 8.20 20.32 15.55
N TRP A 173 6.89 20.05 15.44
CA TRP A 173 6.19 20.01 14.16
C TRP A 173 5.43 21.29 13.80
N TYR A 174 5.52 22.35 14.59
CA TYR A 174 4.89 23.62 14.24
C TYR A 174 5.43 24.16 12.90
N PRO A 175 4.58 24.60 11.95
CA PRO A 175 3.12 24.80 12.02
C PRO A 175 2.26 23.58 11.60
N CYS A 176 2.86 22.43 11.30
CA CYS A 176 2.21 21.18 10.89
C CYS A 176 1.65 20.36 12.07
N THR A 177 0.94 21.01 12.99
CA THR A 177 0.29 20.34 14.13
C THR A 177 -1.23 20.21 13.93
N LYS A 178 -1.84 19.36 14.73
CA LYS A 178 -3.30 19.14 14.72
C LYS A 178 -4.07 20.40 15.07
N GLU A 179 -3.59 21.18 16.05
CA GLU A 179 -4.22 22.42 16.51
C GLU A 179 -4.31 23.46 15.39
N ASN A 180 -3.31 23.47 14.51
CA ASN A 180 -3.24 24.38 13.37
C ASN A 180 -3.85 23.78 12.08
N LYS A 181 -4.55 22.64 12.18
CA LYS A 181 -5.16 21.93 11.03
C LYS A 181 -4.13 21.65 9.91
N TYR A 182 -2.89 21.34 10.29
CA TYR A 182 -1.76 21.14 9.36
C TYR A 182 -1.59 22.28 8.34
N ASN A 183 -1.99 23.49 8.74
CA ASN A 183 -1.92 24.74 7.98
C ASN A 183 -2.71 24.78 6.64
N TYR A 184 -3.64 23.84 6.43
CA TYR A 184 -4.55 23.83 5.26
C TYR A 184 -5.43 25.08 5.18
N HIS A 185 -5.90 25.58 6.33
CA HIS A 185 -6.74 26.79 6.39
C HIS A 185 -6.03 28.09 5.93
N LYS A 186 -4.71 28.08 5.74
CA LYS A 186 -3.92 29.22 5.21
C LYS A 186 -3.46 29.01 3.77
N SER A 187 -4.01 28.02 3.06
CA SER A 187 -3.55 27.66 1.71
C SER A 187 -2.05 27.32 1.64
N ALA A 188 -1.49 26.84 2.75
CA ALA A 188 -0.08 26.55 2.90
C ALA A 188 0.08 25.18 3.59
N PRO A 189 -0.27 24.08 2.89
CA PRO A 189 -0.52 22.78 3.50
C PRO A 189 0.79 22.10 3.93
N CYS A 190 0.68 21.23 4.93
CA CYS A 190 1.73 20.30 5.29
C CYS A 190 1.45 18.90 4.75
N ILE A 191 2.44 18.33 4.07
CA ILE A 191 2.41 16.95 3.56
C ILE A 191 3.49 16.16 4.28
N PHE A 192 3.21 14.93 4.70
CA PHE A 192 4.16 14.09 5.42
C PHE A 192 4.77 13.06 4.49
N LEU A 193 6.10 12.98 4.48
CA LEU A 193 6.87 11.98 3.77
C LEU A 193 7.28 10.86 4.72
N LYS A 194 7.21 9.63 4.21
CA LYS A 194 7.55 8.40 4.95
C LYS A 194 8.25 7.43 4.03
N LEU A 195 9.37 6.88 4.49
CA LEU A 195 10.08 5.82 3.78
C LEU A 195 9.42 4.45 4.03
N ASN A 196 9.32 3.61 3.00
CA ASN A 196 8.81 2.25 3.12
C ASN A 196 9.73 1.39 4.00
N LYS A 197 9.13 0.59 4.89
CA LYS A 197 9.87 -0.29 5.80
C LYS A 197 10.35 -1.53 5.04
N ILE A 198 11.66 -1.74 4.98
CA ILE A 198 12.27 -2.99 4.48
C ILE A 198 13.00 -3.65 5.65
N TYR A 199 12.71 -4.93 5.88
CA TYR A 199 13.33 -5.70 6.97
C TYR A 199 14.85 -5.77 6.80
N ALA A 200 15.59 -5.50 7.88
CA ALA A 200 17.06 -5.50 7.95
C ALA A 200 17.77 -4.56 6.95
N TRP A 201 17.04 -3.64 6.31
CA TRP A 201 17.63 -2.69 5.39
C TRP A 201 18.40 -1.59 6.13
N ARG A 202 19.62 -1.30 5.67
CA ARG A 202 20.47 -0.24 6.21
C ARG A 202 20.78 0.78 5.11
N PRO A 203 20.55 2.09 5.35
CA PRO A 203 20.96 3.13 4.43
C PRO A 203 22.49 3.24 4.32
N GLU A 204 22.97 3.54 3.12
CA GLU A 204 24.35 3.93 2.88
C GLU A 204 24.45 5.44 2.69
N PHE A 205 25.04 6.15 3.65
CA PHE A 205 25.04 7.60 3.66
C PHE A 205 26.14 8.24 2.79
N TYR A 206 25.99 9.53 2.54
CA TYR A 206 27.02 10.36 1.91
C TYR A 206 28.02 10.83 2.96
N ASN A 207 29.10 10.07 3.14
CA ASN A 207 30.14 10.37 4.12
C ASN A 207 30.91 11.66 3.79
N ASP A 208 31.04 12.01 2.51
CA ASP A 208 31.84 13.13 2.03
C ASP A 208 31.01 14.08 1.16
N THR A 209 31.12 15.38 1.44
CA THR A 209 30.47 16.47 0.67
C THR A 209 30.96 16.56 -0.77
N ASN A 210 32.19 16.10 -1.05
CA ASN A 210 32.75 16.08 -2.40
C ASN A 210 32.19 14.95 -3.28
N SER A 211 31.60 13.90 -2.67
CA SER A 211 31.09 12.72 -3.36
C SER A 211 29.59 12.80 -3.67
N LEU A 212 29.00 13.99 -3.60
CA LEU A 212 27.57 14.18 -3.79
C LEU A 212 27.18 14.01 -5.28
N PRO A 213 26.01 13.43 -5.56
CA PRO A 213 25.52 13.25 -6.92
C PRO A 213 25.35 14.58 -7.65
N GLN A 214 25.67 14.62 -8.94
CA GLN A 214 25.46 15.83 -9.76
C GLN A 214 23.97 16.15 -9.95
N ASN A 215 23.11 15.12 -9.97
CA ASN A 215 21.66 15.24 -10.05
C ASN A 215 21.00 15.64 -8.72
N MET A 216 21.75 15.70 -7.61
CA MET A 216 21.23 16.23 -6.35
C MET A 216 21.01 17.74 -6.47
N PRO A 217 19.86 18.29 -6.02
CA PRO A 217 19.61 19.72 -6.07
C PRO A 217 20.71 20.56 -5.39
N VAL A 218 21.02 21.72 -5.98
CA VAL A 218 22.10 22.60 -5.53
C VAL A 218 21.88 23.04 -4.08
N ASP A 219 20.64 23.42 -3.75
CA ASP A 219 20.23 23.86 -2.41
C ASP A 219 20.45 22.76 -1.36
N LEU A 220 20.21 21.49 -1.71
CA LEU A 220 20.46 20.37 -0.82
C LEU A 220 21.96 20.15 -0.62
N ARG A 221 22.76 20.25 -1.69
CA ARG A 221 24.23 20.12 -1.56
C ARG A 221 24.81 21.23 -0.68
N GLU A 222 24.34 22.46 -0.84
CA GLU A 222 24.75 23.59 0.01
C GLU A 222 24.33 23.38 1.47
N HIS A 223 23.11 22.87 1.70
CA HIS A 223 22.65 22.51 3.05
C HIS A 223 23.55 21.47 3.70
N ILE A 224 23.91 20.41 2.97
CA ILE A 224 24.80 19.35 3.47
C ILE A 224 26.22 19.91 3.72
N ALA A 225 26.73 20.75 2.83
CA ALA A 225 28.04 21.38 2.97
C ALA A 225 28.12 22.35 4.16
N GLY A 226 27.00 22.96 4.55
CA GLY A 226 26.89 23.84 5.71
C GLY A 226 26.89 23.11 7.07
N LEU A 227 26.76 21.78 7.09
CA LEU A 227 26.73 21.01 8.33
C LEU A 227 28.11 20.90 8.96
N LYS A 228 28.22 21.34 10.22
CA LYS A 228 29.48 21.30 10.99
C LYS A 228 29.78 19.93 11.60
N ASN A 229 28.76 19.11 11.87
CA ASN A 229 28.90 17.84 12.57
C ASN A 229 28.76 16.68 11.59
N THR A 230 29.84 15.91 11.42
CA THR A 230 29.93 14.77 10.51
C THR A 230 28.88 13.70 10.80
N ARG A 231 28.46 13.51 12.06
CA ARG A 231 27.45 12.48 12.39
C ARG A 231 26.06 12.80 11.82
N HIS A 232 25.74 14.06 11.55
CA HIS A 232 24.48 14.40 10.88
C HIS A 232 24.48 14.01 9.40
N LEU A 233 25.63 13.66 8.82
CA LEU A 233 25.70 13.09 7.48
C LEU A 233 25.07 11.70 7.42
N ASP A 234 24.93 11.01 8.56
CA ASP A 234 24.22 9.73 8.70
C ASP A 234 22.69 9.91 8.59
N THR A 235 22.25 10.64 7.56
CA THR A 235 20.87 11.00 7.27
C THR A 235 20.54 10.62 5.84
N ILE A 236 19.36 10.04 5.63
CA ILE A 236 18.78 9.88 4.30
C ILE A 236 18.15 11.22 3.93
N TRP A 237 18.81 11.98 3.06
CA TRP A 237 18.37 13.34 2.73
C TRP A 237 17.10 13.32 1.88
N VAL A 238 16.33 14.40 1.94
CA VAL A 238 15.11 14.55 1.14
C VAL A 238 15.11 15.90 0.43
N SER A 239 14.72 15.89 -0.83
CA SER A 239 14.45 17.10 -1.61
C SER A 239 13.13 16.98 -2.34
N CYS A 240 12.35 18.05 -2.35
CA CYS A 240 11.14 18.20 -3.13
C CYS A 240 11.30 19.38 -4.07
N GLU A 241 10.88 19.22 -5.31
CA GLU A 241 10.93 20.22 -6.35
C GLU A 241 9.69 20.13 -7.25
N GLY A 242 9.39 21.21 -7.98
CA GLY A 242 8.40 21.14 -9.05
C GLY A 242 8.91 20.26 -10.18
N GLU A 243 8.02 19.45 -10.75
CA GLU A 243 8.39 18.50 -11.80
C GLU A 243 8.82 19.20 -13.09
N ASN A 244 8.00 20.14 -13.56
CA ASN A 244 8.29 20.93 -14.76
C ASN A 244 8.81 22.33 -14.38
N PRO A 245 9.46 23.07 -15.30
CA PRO A 245 9.90 24.44 -15.04
C PRO A 245 8.77 25.36 -14.55
N ALA A 246 7.56 25.20 -15.11
CA ALA A 246 6.38 25.92 -14.63
C ALA A 246 6.01 25.54 -13.20
N ASP A 247 6.09 24.27 -12.83
CA ASP A 247 5.82 23.83 -11.45
C ASP A 247 6.87 24.39 -10.47
N GLN A 248 8.14 24.45 -10.88
CA GLN A 248 9.24 24.99 -10.06
C GLN A 248 9.07 26.48 -9.74
N GLU A 249 8.54 27.26 -10.67
CA GLU A 249 8.24 28.69 -10.43
C GLU A 249 7.03 28.89 -9.51
N ASN A 250 6.11 27.92 -9.48
CA ASN A 250 4.81 28.04 -8.83
C ASN A 250 4.71 27.34 -7.46
N ILE A 251 5.59 26.38 -7.17
CA ILE A 251 5.61 25.60 -5.92
C ILE A 251 5.91 26.47 -4.68
N GLY A 252 6.64 27.57 -4.88
CA GLY A 252 7.05 28.48 -3.81
C GLY A 252 8.08 27.86 -2.84
N PRO A 253 8.40 28.57 -1.74
CA PRO A 253 9.34 28.08 -0.75
C PRO A 253 8.78 26.90 0.06
N ILE A 254 9.64 25.89 0.28
CA ILE A 254 9.33 24.66 1.03
C ILE A 254 10.19 24.61 2.29
N GLU A 255 9.55 24.36 3.43
CA GLU A 255 10.22 24.11 4.70
C GLU A 255 10.13 22.63 5.08
N TYR A 256 11.22 22.07 5.63
CA TYR A 256 11.29 20.67 6.06
C TYR A 256 11.30 20.58 7.58
N ILE A 257 10.35 19.87 8.14
CA ILE A 257 10.08 19.83 9.58
C ILE A 257 10.12 18.37 10.08
N PRO A 258 10.78 18.09 11.22
CA PRO A 258 11.61 19.00 12.01
C PRO A 258 13.01 19.21 11.41
N ARG A 259 13.37 18.43 10.39
CA ARG A 259 14.67 18.45 9.73
C ARG A 259 14.53 17.92 8.32
N ARG A 260 15.50 18.27 7.45
CA ARG A 260 15.53 17.83 6.06
C ARG A 260 16.08 16.40 5.95
N GLY A 261 15.23 15.39 6.11
CA GLY A 261 15.60 13.99 5.87
C GLY A 261 15.33 13.05 7.06
N PHE A 262 15.60 11.77 6.86
CA PHE A 262 15.36 10.71 7.84
C PHE A 262 16.68 10.32 8.52
N PRO A 263 16.80 10.50 9.85
CA PRO A 263 18.00 10.11 10.58
C PRO A 263 18.30 8.62 10.50
N GLY A 264 19.56 8.27 10.38
CA GLY A 264 20.04 6.90 10.25
C GLY A 264 19.76 6.01 11.45
N TYR A 265 19.71 6.57 12.66
CA TYR A 265 19.52 5.81 13.90
C TYR A 265 18.13 5.16 14.04
N PHE A 266 17.17 5.48 13.16
CA PHE A 266 15.91 4.75 13.06
C PHE A 266 16.02 3.43 12.29
N TYR A 267 17.13 3.19 11.59
CA TYR A 267 17.35 2.00 10.78
C TYR A 267 18.44 1.11 11.40
N PRO A 268 18.38 -0.22 11.22
CA PRO A 268 17.44 -0.98 10.39
C PRO A 268 16.08 -1.25 11.06
N PHE A 269 15.08 -1.58 10.24
CA PHE A 269 13.80 -2.10 10.72
C PHE A 269 13.88 -3.60 10.96
N GLU A 270 13.66 -4.05 12.19
CA GLU A 270 13.75 -5.46 12.60
C GLU A 270 12.40 -6.05 13.04
N ASN A 271 11.29 -5.43 12.64
CA ASN A 271 9.93 -5.82 13.07
C ASN A 271 9.74 -5.82 14.60
N SER A 272 10.47 -4.94 15.29
CA SER A 272 10.34 -4.74 16.74
C SER A 272 8.99 -4.08 17.06
N GLU A 273 8.35 -4.55 18.14
CA GLU A 273 7.08 -4.00 18.61
C GLU A 273 7.23 -2.52 19.01
N GLY A 274 6.27 -1.69 18.60
CA GLY A 274 6.30 -0.24 18.82
C GLY A 274 7.16 0.55 17.83
N TYR A 275 7.77 -0.08 16.81
CA TYR A 275 8.55 0.64 15.81
C TYR A 275 7.70 1.59 14.95
N LEU A 276 8.00 2.88 15.04
CA LEU A 276 7.47 3.94 14.19
C LEU A 276 8.51 4.37 13.16
N SER A 277 8.08 4.50 11.90
CA SER A 277 8.96 5.07 10.87
C SER A 277 9.17 6.55 11.14
N PRO A 278 10.38 7.10 10.94
CA PRO A 278 10.56 8.55 11.01
C PRO A 278 9.74 9.23 9.91
N LEU A 279 9.22 10.42 10.24
CA LEU A 279 8.44 11.25 9.33
C LEU A 279 9.15 12.58 9.10
N VAL A 280 8.97 13.13 7.90
CA VAL A 280 9.37 14.50 7.56
C VAL A 280 8.14 15.20 7.01
N ALA A 281 7.72 16.29 7.66
CA ALA A 281 6.69 17.15 7.09
C ALA A 281 7.34 18.16 6.14
N ILE A 282 6.79 18.26 4.93
CA ILE A 282 7.09 19.32 3.97
C ILE A 282 5.97 20.35 4.06
N HIS A 283 6.33 21.57 4.43
CA HIS A 283 5.41 22.69 4.54
C HIS A 283 5.59 23.62 3.34
N PHE A 284 4.55 23.74 2.54
CA PHE A 284 4.52 24.67 1.42
C PHE A 284 4.12 26.05 1.94
N VAL A 285 5.08 26.96 2.08
CA VAL A 285 4.86 28.24 2.79
C VAL A 285 4.01 29.19 1.96
N ARG A 286 4.22 29.23 0.64
CA ARG A 286 3.48 30.11 -0.28
C ARG A 286 3.41 29.51 -1.70
N PRO A 287 2.69 28.39 -1.89
CA PRO A 287 2.40 27.87 -3.22
C PRO A 287 1.44 28.81 -3.97
N ARG A 288 1.50 28.83 -5.30
CA ARG A 288 0.55 29.61 -6.11
C ARG A 288 -0.80 28.90 -6.16
N THR A 289 -1.86 29.67 -5.91
CA THR A 289 -3.26 29.17 -5.91
C THR A 289 -3.88 29.22 -7.30
N GLY A 290 -4.93 28.42 -7.53
CA GLY A 290 -5.71 28.37 -8.77
C GLY A 290 -5.03 27.64 -9.93
N ILE A 291 -3.95 26.90 -9.67
CA ILE A 291 -3.24 26.10 -10.67
C ILE A 291 -2.85 24.74 -10.09
N LEU A 292 -2.72 23.77 -10.99
CA LEU A 292 -2.19 22.44 -10.67
C LEU A 292 -0.66 22.51 -10.61
N ILE A 293 -0.07 22.02 -9.53
CA ILE A 293 1.39 21.96 -9.33
C ILE A 293 1.79 20.49 -9.14
N ASN A 294 2.66 20.00 -10.03
CA ASN A 294 3.23 18.67 -9.92
C ASN A 294 4.49 18.71 -9.05
N VAL A 295 4.51 17.94 -7.97
CA VAL A 295 5.63 17.88 -7.04
C VAL A 295 6.29 16.51 -7.07
N GLU A 296 7.60 16.52 -7.21
CA GLU A 296 8.44 15.33 -7.14
C GLU A 296 9.36 15.45 -5.92
N CYS A 297 9.27 14.49 -5.00
CA CYS A 297 10.15 14.38 -3.85
C CYS A 297 11.05 13.15 -3.98
N LYS A 298 12.35 13.32 -3.70
CA LYS A 298 13.39 12.29 -3.79
C LYS A 298 14.05 12.06 -2.44
N ALA A 299 14.29 10.81 -2.09
CA ALA A 299 15.13 10.41 -0.96
C ALA A 299 16.54 10.07 -1.43
N TRP A 300 17.57 10.57 -0.76
CA TRP A 300 18.96 10.45 -1.18
C TRP A 300 19.78 9.66 -0.16
N ALA A 301 20.25 8.50 -0.60
CA ALA A 301 21.31 7.71 0.01
C ALA A 301 22.03 6.97 -1.13
N LYS A 302 23.27 6.50 -0.93
CA LYS A 302 24.07 5.84 -1.97
C LYS A 302 23.40 4.57 -2.53
N ASN A 303 22.66 3.86 -1.68
CA ASN A 303 21.94 2.65 -2.03
C ASN A 303 20.47 2.88 -2.41
N ILE A 304 20.01 4.13 -2.52
CA ILE A 304 18.68 4.48 -3.04
C ILE A 304 18.83 4.94 -4.49
N LYS A 305 18.30 4.13 -5.41
CA LYS A 305 18.15 4.51 -6.82
C LYS A 305 16.77 5.16 -7.03
N HIS A 306 16.72 6.12 -7.94
CA HIS A 306 15.49 6.82 -8.30
C HIS A 306 14.88 6.21 -9.57
N SER A 307 13.64 5.73 -9.47
CA SER A 307 12.84 5.28 -10.62
C SER A 307 11.40 5.74 -10.44
N ARG A 308 10.90 6.55 -11.38
CA ARG A 308 9.50 7.00 -11.37
C ARG A 308 8.54 5.86 -11.65
N HIS A 309 8.85 5.04 -12.66
CA HIS A 309 8.01 3.92 -13.08
C HIS A 309 7.74 2.96 -11.91
N ASP A 310 8.79 2.65 -11.16
CA ASP A 310 8.70 1.68 -10.07
C ASP A 310 8.38 2.34 -8.72
N LYS A 311 8.25 3.68 -8.68
CA LYS A 311 8.04 4.51 -7.47
C LYS A 311 9.10 4.25 -6.39
N ILE A 312 10.35 4.08 -6.82
CA ILE A 312 11.47 3.74 -5.96
C ILE A 312 12.32 4.98 -5.70
N GLY A 313 12.59 5.28 -4.42
CA GLY A 313 13.35 6.46 -3.99
C GLY A 313 12.69 7.81 -4.32
N VAL A 314 11.53 7.80 -4.98
CA VAL A 314 10.83 8.98 -5.50
C VAL A 314 9.35 8.85 -5.19
N VAL A 315 8.72 9.97 -4.87
CA VAL A 315 7.28 10.09 -4.78
C VAL A 315 6.82 11.30 -5.58
N HIS A 316 5.78 11.10 -6.37
CA HIS A 316 5.12 12.13 -7.14
C HIS A 316 3.71 12.32 -6.59
N PHE A 317 3.31 13.58 -6.44
CA PHE A 317 1.92 13.95 -6.15
C PHE A 317 1.60 15.30 -6.77
N GLU A 318 0.32 15.54 -6.96
CA GLU A 318 -0.18 16.78 -7.56
C GLU A 318 -0.90 17.57 -6.46
N MET A 319 -0.79 18.88 -6.48
CA MET A 319 -1.58 19.73 -5.59
C MET A 319 -2.25 20.86 -6.35
N MET A 320 -3.46 21.19 -5.93
CA MET A 320 -4.20 22.34 -6.44
C MET A 320 -4.94 22.99 -5.28
N ILE A 321 -4.68 24.28 -5.07
CA ILE A 321 -5.22 25.03 -3.93
C ILE A 321 -6.03 26.20 -4.47
N ASP A 322 -7.32 26.24 -4.11
CA ASP A 322 -8.30 27.22 -4.59
C ASP A 322 -8.71 28.25 -3.53
#